data_AF-A0A4U0WUJ8-F1
#
_entry.id   AF-A0A4U0WUJ8-F1
#
_cell.length_a   1.000
_cell.length_b   1.000
_cell.length_c   1.000
_cell.angle_alpha   90.00
_cell.angle_beta   90.00
_cell.angle_gamma   90.00
#
_symmetry.space_group_name_H-M   'P 1'
#
loop_
_entity.id
_entity.type
_entity.pdbx_description
1 polymer ?
#
loop_
_entity_poly.entity_id
_entity_poly.type
_entity_poly.pdbx_seq_one_letter_code
_entity_poly.pdbx_strand_id
1 'polypeptide(L)'
;TVGNVFNLISTIIAGGLYGNIGLKILYVNLVENFLKGPPLLSVRGRFCWSALVVAFWWVGFIIGAAIPQVQTLSGMVGAVTNMQFTYSFPTGFTFLYLVQLDATAEDGAYVPGSVSKRVDTWRDGSRWKRGLFGSAKTKRPMLQAWKWFNLVICLAALATAGLGIYGSGLSIAAAFDTSAATSFGCAAPV
;
A
#
# COMPACT_ATOMS: atom_id res chain seq x y z
N THR A 1 -3.22 -30.85 15.95
CA THR A 1 -1.97 -30.50 16.67
C THR A 1 -0.82 -30.20 15.72
N VAL A 2 -0.54 -31.05 14.73
CA VAL A 2 0.55 -30.82 13.74
C VAL A 2 0.36 -29.57 12.87
N GLY A 3 -0.86 -29.32 12.36
CA GLY A 3 -1.14 -28.13 11.53
C GLY A 3 -0.96 -26.79 12.26
N ASN A 4 -1.18 -26.76 13.58
CA ASN A 4 -0.96 -25.55 14.38
C ASN A 4 0.54 -25.23 14.51
N VAL A 5 1.37 -26.26 14.66
CA VAL A 5 2.84 -26.11 14.72
C VAL A 5 3.40 -25.61 13.40
N PHE A 6 2.94 -26.15 12.26
CA PHE A 6 3.38 -25.67 10.94
C PHE A 6 2.96 -24.23 10.66
N ASN A 7 1.76 -23.83 11.08
CA ASN A 7 1.31 -22.44 10.97
C ASN A 7 2.18 -21.50 11.80
N LEU A 8 2.51 -21.86 13.06
CA LEU A 8 3.38 -21.06 13.92
C LEU A 8 4.80 -20.93 13.36
N ILE A 9 5.39 -22.02 12.87
CA ILE A 9 6.72 -21.98 12.25
C ILE A 9 6.70 -21.07 11.01
N SER A 10 5.68 -21.21 10.16
CA SER A 10 5.55 -20.41 8.94
C SER A 10 5.37 -18.93 9.24
N THR A 11 4.57 -18.57 10.24
CA THR A 11 4.35 -17.16 10.62
C THR A 11 5.59 -16.53 11.26
N ILE A 12 6.36 -17.28 12.06
CA ILE A 12 7.64 -16.81 12.62
C ILE A 12 8.67 -16.57 11.52
N ILE A 13 8.83 -17.52 10.59
CA ILE A 13 9.76 -17.38 9.46
C ILE A 13 9.34 -16.19 8.58
N ALA A 14 8.06 -16.11 8.21
CA ALA A 14 7.53 -15.02 7.40
C ALA A 14 7.73 -13.66 8.09
N GLY A 15 7.39 -13.55 9.38
CA GLY A 15 7.57 -12.31 10.15
C GLY A 15 9.04 -11.87 10.21
N GLY A 16 9.96 -12.81 10.44
CA GLY A 16 11.40 -12.52 10.46
C GLY A 16 11.97 -12.10 9.10
N LEU A 17 11.55 -12.75 8.01
CA LEU A 17 12.00 -12.45 6.65
C LEU A 17 11.45 -11.12 6.15
N TYR A 18 10.12 -10.95 6.19
CA TYR A 18 9.46 -9.72 5.73
C TYR A 18 9.80 -8.53 6.62
N GLY A 19 9.92 -8.71 7.94
CA GLY A 19 10.34 -7.67 8.86
C GLY A 19 11.75 -7.15 8.56
N ASN A 20 12.72 -8.05 8.32
CA ASN A 20 14.09 -7.64 7.99
C ASN A 20 14.20 -6.92 6.64
N ILE A 21 13.46 -7.37 5.62
CA ILE A 21 13.44 -6.70 4.31
C ILE A 21 12.78 -5.33 4.44
N GLY A 22 11.61 -5.25 5.08
CA GLY A 22 10.87 -4.01 5.29
C GLY A 22 11.67 -2.96 6.05
N LEU A 23 12.34 -3.35 7.14
CA LEU A 23 13.18 -2.45 7.94
C LEU A 23 14.36 -1.86 7.16
N LYS A 24 14.97 -2.66 6.28
CA LYS A 24 16.04 -2.17 5.39
C LYS A 24 15.52 -1.16 4.39
N ILE A 25 14.37 -1.43 3.76
CA ILE A 25 13.74 -0.52 2.80
C ILE A 25 13.35 0.80 3.50
N LEU A 26 12.83 0.72 4.73
CA LEU A 26 12.49 1.89 5.54
C LEU A 26 13.74 2.71 5.87
N TYR A 27 14.84 2.07 6.28
CA TYR A 27 16.10 2.77 6.57
C TYR A 27 16.63 3.52 5.35
N VAL A 28 16.69 2.86 4.19
CA VAL A 28 17.21 3.49 2.96
C VAL A 28 16.32 4.66 2.53
N ASN A 29 15.00 4.51 2.55
CA ASN A 29 14.11 5.59 2.11
C ASN A 29 14.00 6.74 3.11
N LEU A 30 13.94 6.46 4.41
CA LEU A 30 13.73 7.48 5.43
C LEU A 30 15.05 8.06 5.95
N VAL A 31 16.01 7.22 6.31
CA VAL A 31 17.27 7.66 6.93
C VAL A 31 18.26 8.13 5.86
N GLU A 32 18.46 7.35 4.81
CA GLU A 32 19.46 7.67 3.78
C GLU A 32 18.95 8.72 2.78
N ASN A 33 17.76 8.54 2.20
CA ASN A 33 17.23 9.46 1.19
C ASN A 33 16.58 10.72 1.79
N PHE A 34 15.74 10.58 2.81
CA PHE A 34 14.97 11.71 3.36
C PHE A 34 15.76 12.53 4.38
N LEU A 35 16.45 11.87 5.32
CA LEU A 35 17.25 12.52 6.35
C LEU A 35 18.73 12.74 5.95
N LYS A 36 19.14 12.35 4.73
CA LYS A 36 20.54 12.43 4.24
C LYS A 36 21.53 11.80 5.23
N GLY A 37 21.11 10.75 5.91
CA GLY A 37 21.86 10.06 6.95
C GLY A 37 22.99 9.19 6.40
N PRO A 38 23.83 8.63 7.29
CA PRO A 38 24.94 7.78 6.90
C PRO A 38 24.45 6.51 6.19
N PRO A 39 25.19 6.02 5.17
CA PRO A 39 24.81 4.84 4.43
C PRO A 39 24.81 3.61 5.34
N LEU A 40 23.91 2.67 5.06
CA LEU A 40 23.67 1.46 5.87
C LEU A 40 24.95 0.60 6.06
N LEU A 41 25.86 0.65 5.10
CA LEU A 41 27.16 -0.04 5.11
C LEU A 41 28.23 0.62 6.00
N SER A 42 27.99 1.83 6.50
CA SER A 42 28.89 2.51 7.43
C SER A 42 28.75 1.94 8.85
N VAL A 43 29.84 1.96 9.63
CA VAL A 43 29.83 1.54 11.05
C VAL A 43 28.80 2.35 11.87
N ARG A 44 28.66 3.65 11.56
CA ARG A 44 27.64 4.53 12.17
C ARG A 44 26.22 4.16 11.73
N GLY A 45 26.06 3.76 10.47
CA GLY A 45 24.79 3.29 9.91
C GLY A 45 24.32 2.00 10.58
N ARG A 46 25.25 1.08 10.88
CA ARG A 46 24.95 -0.19 11.56
C ARG A 46 24.39 0.00 12.97
N PHE A 47 24.93 0.94 13.76
CA PHE A 47 24.41 1.24 15.10
C PHE A 47 23.00 1.84 15.04
N CYS A 48 22.79 2.79 14.13
CA CYS A 48 21.47 3.40 13.90
C CYS A 48 20.44 2.36 13.43
N TRP A 49 20.85 1.43 12.55
CA TRP A 49 20.00 0.33 12.10
C TRP A 49 19.61 -0.59 13.26
N SER A 50 20.56 -1.01 14.11
CA SER A 50 20.27 -1.87 15.27
C SER A 50 19.27 -1.21 16.23
N ALA A 51 19.41 0.09 16.50
CA ALA A 51 18.45 0.84 17.33
C ALA A 51 17.04 0.86 16.70
N LEU A 52 16.97 1.05 15.38
CA LEU A 52 15.69 1.04 14.64
C LEU A 52 15.04 -0.35 14.69
N VAL A 53 15.80 -1.42 14.54
CA VAL A 53 15.29 -2.80 14.66
C VAL A 53 14.70 -3.03 16.06
N VAL A 54 15.42 -2.68 17.12
CA VAL A 54 14.92 -2.83 18.50
C VAL A 54 13.65 -2.02 18.71
N ALA A 55 13.61 -0.76 18.27
CA ALA A 55 12.43 0.09 18.36
C ALA A 55 11.22 -0.51 17.62
N PHE A 56 11.42 -1.07 16.42
CA PHE A 56 10.37 -1.70 15.64
C PHE A 56 9.74 -2.90 16.37
N TRP A 57 10.57 -3.82 16.88
CA TRP A 57 10.07 -4.98 17.61
C TRP A 57 9.40 -4.60 18.93
N TRP A 58 9.90 -3.55 19.59
CA TRP A 58 9.30 -3.03 20.82
C TRP A 58 7.90 -2.46 20.58
N VAL A 59 7.73 -1.65 19.52
CA VAL A 59 6.41 -1.13 19.13
C VAL A 59 5.46 -2.27 18.73
N GLY A 60 5.94 -3.25 17.98
CA GLY A 60 5.15 -4.44 17.63
C GLY A 60 4.67 -5.21 18.85
N PHE A 61 5.53 -5.39 19.85
CA PHE A 61 5.18 -6.04 21.11
C PHE A 61 4.09 -5.28 21.87
N ILE A 62 4.20 -3.95 21.97
CA ILE A 62 3.20 -3.12 22.66
C ILE A 62 1.84 -3.21 21.98
N ILE A 63 1.79 -3.08 20.65
CA ILE A 63 0.54 -3.17 19.88
C ILE A 63 -0.09 -4.56 20.03
N GLY A 64 0.73 -5.62 19.96
CA GLY A 64 0.27 -6.99 20.14
C GLY A 64 -0.25 -7.28 21.56
N ALA A 65 0.37 -6.70 22.59
CA ALA A 65 -0.03 -6.85 23.97
C ALA A 65 -1.31 -6.07 24.34
N ALA A 66 -1.63 -5.02 23.57
CA ALA A 66 -2.77 -4.13 23.81
C ALA A 66 -4.09 -4.63 23.22
N ILE A 67 -4.09 -5.51 22.23
CA ILE A 67 -5.31 -5.93 21.51
C ILE A 67 -5.66 -7.38 21.86
N PRO A 68 -6.88 -7.66 22.36
CA PRO A 68 -7.27 -8.98 22.84
C PRO A 68 -7.36 -10.02 21.71
N GLN A 69 -7.53 -9.58 20.46
CA GLN A 69 -7.67 -10.46 19.30
C GLN A 69 -6.73 -10.06 18.15
N VAL A 70 -5.62 -10.79 18.01
CA VAL A 70 -4.59 -10.53 16.99
C VAL A 70 -5.09 -10.79 15.55
N GLN A 71 -6.16 -11.56 15.39
CA GLN A 71 -6.72 -11.91 14.07
C GLN A 71 -7.38 -10.71 13.38
N THR A 72 -8.06 -9.82 14.14
CA THR A 72 -8.73 -8.64 13.58
C THR A 72 -7.73 -7.60 13.09
N LEU A 73 -6.57 -7.50 13.76
CA LEU A 73 -5.40 -6.74 13.32
C LEU A 73 -4.84 -7.26 11.99
N SER A 74 -4.63 -8.57 11.88
CA SER A 74 -4.13 -9.18 10.64
C SER A 74 -5.06 -8.90 9.45
N GLY A 75 -6.37 -9.03 9.66
CA GLY A 75 -7.39 -8.68 8.66
C GLY A 75 -7.34 -7.19 8.27
N MET A 76 -7.19 -6.29 9.25
CA MET A 76 -7.07 -4.86 9.01
C MET A 76 -5.82 -4.52 8.20
N VAL A 77 -4.65 -5.06 8.56
CA VAL A 77 -3.40 -4.85 7.83
C VAL A 77 -3.52 -5.37 6.39
N GLY A 78 -4.15 -6.52 6.19
CA GLY A 78 -4.45 -7.06 4.86
C GLY A 78 -5.33 -6.12 4.02
N ALA A 79 -6.35 -5.52 4.61
CA ALA A 79 -7.22 -4.54 3.92
C ALA A 79 -6.47 -3.24 3.59
N VAL A 80 -5.64 -2.73 4.50
CA VAL A 80 -4.91 -1.46 4.32
C VAL A 80 -3.77 -1.59 3.33
N THR A 81 -3.01 -2.67 3.39
CA THR A 81 -1.74 -2.78 2.65
C THR A 81 -1.85 -3.76 1.49
N ASN A 82 -2.24 -5.01 1.74
CA ASN A 82 -2.22 -6.05 0.71
C ASN A 82 -3.19 -5.75 -0.44
N MET A 83 -4.43 -5.35 -0.12
CA MET A 83 -5.41 -4.98 -1.14
C MET A 83 -4.98 -3.75 -1.95
N GLN A 84 -4.39 -2.75 -1.29
CA GLN A 84 -4.00 -1.51 -1.98
C GLN A 84 -2.81 -1.69 -2.91
N PHE A 85 -1.76 -2.39 -2.46
CA PHE A 85 -0.58 -2.66 -3.29
C PHE A 85 -0.84 -3.66 -4.41
N THR A 86 -1.87 -4.50 -4.32
CA THR A 86 -2.16 -5.50 -5.35
C THR A 86 -3.20 -5.01 -6.35
N TYR A 87 -4.30 -4.41 -5.89
CA TYR A 87 -5.48 -4.17 -6.72
C TYR A 87 -5.88 -2.71 -6.87
N SER A 88 -5.38 -1.80 -6.02
CA SER A 88 -5.66 -0.36 -6.16
C SER A 88 -4.53 0.37 -6.90
N PHE A 89 -3.31 0.37 -6.35
CA PHE A 89 -2.21 1.14 -6.94
C PHE A 89 -1.81 0.65 -8.33
N PRO A 90 -1.59 -0.66 -8.59
CA PRO A 90 -1.15 -1.10 -9.92
C PRO A 90 -2.18 -0.83 -11.02
N THR A 91 -3.46 -1.09 -10.73
CA THR A 91 -4.56 -0.90 -11.69
C THR A 91 -4.87 0.58 -11.87
N GLY A 92 -4.82 1.38 -10.80
CA GLY A 92 -4.96 2.83 -10.83
C GLY A 92 -3.86 3.50 -11.63
N PHE A 93 -2.59 3.13 -11.42
CA PHE A 93 -1.47 3.66 -12.22
C PHE A 93 -1.57 3.22 -13.68
N THR A 94 -1.99 1.99 -13.95
CA THR A 94 -2.24 1.51 -15.32
C THR A 94 -3.33 2.34 -16.00
N PHE A 95 -4.43 2.61 -15.30
CA PHE A 95 -5.50 3.48 -15.79
C PHE A 95 -4.97 4.90 -16.09
N LEU A 96 -4.27 5.52 -15.14
CA LEU A 96 -3.72 6.87 -15.32
C LEU A 96 -2.73 6.94 -16.48
N TYR A 97 -1.87 5.93 -16.63
CA TYR A 97 -0.94 5.82 -17.74
C TYR A 97 -1.66 5.74 -19.09
N LEU A 98 -2.69 4.90 -19.20
CA LEU A 98 -3.49 4.78 -20.42
C LEU A 98 -4.24 6.07 -20.76
N VAL A 99 -4.76 6.79 -19.75
CA VAL A 99 -5.38 8.11 -19.92
C VAL A 99 -4.37 9.13 -20.44
N GLN A 100 -3.14 9.13 -19.89
CA GLN A 100 -2.07 10.03 -20.36
C GLN A 100 -1.65 9.70 -21.80
N LEU A 101 -1.52 8.42 -22.14
CA LEU A 101 -1.16 7.95 -23.47
C LEU A 101 -2.21 8.38 -24.51
N ASP A 102 -3.50 8.16 -24.21
CA ASP A 102 -4.61 8.60 -25.06
C ASP A 102 -4.65 10.15 -25.18
N ALA A 103 -4.32 10.87 -24.11
CA ALA A 103 -4.29 12.33 -24.12
C ALA A 103 -3.18 12.90 -25.02
N THR A 104 -2.06 12.17 -25.18
CA THR A 104 -0.91 12.54 -26.04
C THR A 104 -1.06 12.16 -27.52
N ALA A 105 -2.11 11.42 -27.89
CA ALA A 105 -2.27 10.92 -29.27
C ALA A 105 -2.36 12.02 -30.36
N GLU A 106 -2.73 13.24 -29.98
CA GLU A 106 -2.80 14.40 -30.88
C GLU A 106 -1.66 15.41 -30.65
N ASP A 107 -0.78 15.16 -29.66
CA ASP A 107 0.42 15.97 -29.46
C ASP A 107 1.45 15.64 -30.56
N GLY A 108 2.28 16.62 -30.93
CA GLY A 108 3.30 16.44 -31.95
C GLY A 108 4.37 15.43 -31.51
N ALA A 109 4.97 14.72 -32.47
CA ALA A 109 6.09 13.81 -32.21
C ALA A 109 7.21 14.52 -31.43
N TYR A 110 7.76 13.84 -30.44
CA TYR A 110 8.84 14.40 -29.62
C TYR A 110 10.10 14.59 -30.46
N VAL A 111 10.61 15.82 -30.52
CA VAL A 111 11.87 16.16 -31.19
C VAL A 111 12.86 16.67 -30.13
N PRO A 112 14.03 16.02 -29.93
CA PRO A 112 15.03 16.44 -28.95
C PRO A 112 15.48 17.88 -29.18
N GLY A 113 15.52 18.69 -28.11
CA GLY A 113 15.94 20.10 -28.18
C GLY A 113 14.85 21.10 -28.59
N SER A 114 13.63 20.63 -28.89
CA SER A 114 12.48 21.50 -29.16
C SER A 114 11.50 21.56 -27.98
N VAL A 115 10.79 22.68 -27.85
CA VAL A 115 9.70 22.80 -26.86
C VAL A 115 8.58 21.82 -27.26
N SER A 116 8.08 21.04 -26.29
CA SER A 116 7.01 20.06 -26.55
C SER A 116 5.80 20.74 -27.19
N LYS A 117 5.42 20.31 -28.40
CA LYS A 117 4.24 20.82 -29.10
C LYS A 117 2.98 20.16 -28.52
N ARG A 118 2.55 20.64 -27.36
CA ARG A 118 1.27 20.27 -26.74
C ARG A 118 0.15 21.13 -27.30
N VAL A 119 -0.93 20.49 -27.74
CA VAL A 119 -2.09 21.20 -28.32
C VAL A 119 -2.99 21.78 -27.24
N ASP A 120 -3.19 21.05 -26.14
CA ASP A 120 -4.12 21.40 -25.06
C ASP A 120 -3.48 21.27 -23.67
N THR A 121 -3.99 21.99 -22.67
CA THR A 121 -3.55 21.86 -21.26
C THR A 121 -4.56 21.00 -20.48
N TRP A 122 -4.17 20.42 -19.33
CA TRP A 122 -5.09 19.68 -18.44
C TRP A 122 -6.21 20.53 -17.82
N ARG A 123 -6.16 21.86 -18.03
CA ARG A 123 -7.24 22.80 -17.72
C ARG A 123 -8.38 22.73 -18.74
N ASP A 124 -8.10 22.23 -19.95
CA ASP A 124 -9.06 22.14 -21.03
C ASP A 124 -9.79 20.80 -20.96
N GLY A 125 -11.13 20.86 -20.96
CA GLY A 125 -11.98 19.66 -20.94
C GLY A 125 -11.81 18.78 -22.18
N SER A 126 -11.29 19.33 -23.28
CA SER A 126 -10.95 18.59 -24.51
C SER A 126 -9.95 17.47 -24.24
N ARG A 127 -8.93 17.74 -23.42
CA ARG A 127 -7.86 16.79 -23.08
C ARG A 127 -8.38 15.65 -22.19
N TRP A 128 -9.26 15.97 -21.25
CA TRP A 128 -9.92 14.96 -20.40
C TRP A 128 -10.86 14.07 -21.20
N LYS A 129 -11.67 14.64 -22.10
CA LYS A 129 -12.56 13.88 -22.98
C LYS A 129 -11.77 12.94 -23.88
N ARG A 130 -10.64 13.40 -24.43
CA ARG A 130 -9.70 12.59 -25.23
C ARG A 130 -9.04 11.48 -24.40
N GLY A 131 -8.55 11.79 -23.22
CA GLY A 131 -7.90 10.83 -22.33
C GLY A 131 -8.87 9.76 -21.79
N LEU A 132 -10.12 10.09 -21.49
CA LEU A 132 -11.11 9.16 -20.96
C LEU A 132 -11.81 8.34 -22.04
N PHE A 133 -12.24 8.97 -23.14
CA PHE A 133 -13.05 8.32 -24.18
C PHE A 133 -12.28 7.99 -25.47
N GLY A 134 -10.95 8.23 -25.49
CA GLY A 134 -10.07 8.01 -26.63
C GLY A 134 -10.11 9.15 -27.66
N SER A 135 -9.08 9.25 -28.50
CA SER A 135 -9.07 10.18 -29.63
C SER A 135 -10.04 9.72 -30.71
N ALA A 136 -10.73 10.68 -31.34
CA ALA A 136 -11.68 10.44 -32.43
C ALA A 136 -11.05 9.69 -33.62
N LYS A 137 -9.72 9.75 -33.78
CA LYS A 137 -8.98 9.17 -34.91
C LYS A 137 -8.55 7.71 -34.71
N THR A 138 -8.57 7.17 -33.48
CA THR A 138 -8.13 5.78 -33.21
C THR A 138 -8.96 5.20 -32.08
N LYS A 139 -10.12 4.63 -32.42
CA LYS A 139 -10.95 3.88 -31.47
C LYS A 139 -10.40 2.47 -31.32
N ARG A 140 -9.75 2.18 -30.20
CA ARG A 140 -9.34 0.82 -29.81
C ARG A 140 -10.32 0.31 -28.74
N PRO A 141 -11.46 -0.32 -29.11
CA PRO A 141 -12.51 -0.68 -28.16
C PRO A 141 -12.01 -1.65 -27.07
N MET A 142 -11.12 -2.58 -27.43
CA MET A 142 -10.50 -3.51 -26.47
C MET A 142 -9.64 -2.80 -25.42
N LEU A 143 -8.89 -1.76 -25.83
CA LEU A 143 -8.03 -0.99 -24.93
C LEU A 143 -8.87 -0.10 -23.99
N GLN A 144 -9.99 0.42 -24.50
CA GLN A 144 -10.95 1.19 -23.70
C GLN A 144 -11.66 0.32 -22.66
N ALA A 145 -12.07 -0.89 -23.04
CA ALA A 145 -12.62 -1.87 -22.10
C ALA A 145 -11.62 -2.22 -20.99
N TRP A 146 -10.34 -2.46 -21.36
CA TRP A 146 -9.27 -2.71 -20.39
C TRP A 146 -9.06 -1.54 -19.43
N LYS A 147 -9.08 -0.30 -19.94
CA LYS A 147 -8.94 0.92 -19.13
C LYS A 147 -10.06 1.05 -18.09
N TRP A 148 -11.31 0.92 -18.50
CA TRP A 148 -12.46 0.99 -17.58
C TRP A 148 -12.49 -0.19 -16.60
N PHE A 149 -12.11 -1.38 -17.03
CA PHE A 149 -11.97 -2.54 -16.15
C PHE A 149 -10.95 -2.29 -15.03
N ASN A 150 -9.77 -1.73 -15.34
CA ASN A 150 -8.78 -1.36 -14.34
C ASN A 150 -9.29 -0.29 -13.36
N LEU A 151 -10.07 0.69 -13.85
CA LEU A 151 -10.71 1.69 -12.99
C LEU A 151 -11.72 1.04 -12.04
N VAL A 152 -12.57 0.15 -12.54
CA VAL A 152 -13.57 -0.55 -11.72
C VAL A 152 -12.89 -1.42 -10.66
N ILE A 153 -11.81 -2.14 -11.00
CA ILE A 153 -11.04 -2.91 -10.01
C ILE A 153 -10.42 -1.99 -8.97
N CYS A 154 -9.84 -0.86 -9.37
CA CYS A 154 -9.26 0.10 -8.43
C CYS A 154 -10.32 0.63 -7.44
N LEU A 155 -11.50 1.03 -7.94
CA LEU A 155 -12.60 1.49 -7.10
C LEU A 155 -13.17 0.39 -6.21
N ALA A 156 -13.32 -0.83 -6.75
CA ALA A 156 -13.77 -1.99 -5.98
C ALA A 156 -12.78 -2.33 -4.87
N ALA A 157 -11.48 -2.29 -5.13
CA ALA A 157 -10.43 -2.51 -4.14
C ALA A 157 -10.42 -1.42 -3.06
N LEU A 158 -10.63 -0.15 -3.43
CA LEU A 158 -10.76 0.94 -2.47
C LEU A 158 -12.01 0.78 -1.60
N ALA A 159 -13.13 0.38 -2.18
CA ALA A 159 -14.38 0.14 -1.45
C ALA A 159 -14.25 -1.05 -0.48
N THR A 160 -13.68 -2.17 -0.92
CA THR A 160 -13.47 -3.35 -0.06
C THR A 160 -12.41 -3.10 1.01
N ALA A 161 -11.37 -2.31 0.72
CA ALA A 161 -10.42 -1.86 1.73
C ALA A 161 -11.09 -0.98 2.80
N GLY A 162 -11.92 -0.01 2.38
CA GLY A 162 -12.67 0.85 3.30
C GLY A 162 -13.63 0.05 4.19
N LEU A 163 -14.40 -0.86 3.61
CA LEU A 163 -15.29 -1.77 4.34
C LEU A 163 -14.51 -2.72 5.26
N GLY A 164 -13.36 -3.22 4.83
CA GLY A 164 -12.49 -4.08 5.63
C GLY A 164 -11.92 -3.37 6.85
N ILE A 165 -11.44 -2.14 6.70
CA ILE A 165 -10.96 -1.30 7.80
C ILE A 165 -12.11 -1.00 8.77
N TYR A 166 -13.28 -0.64 8.25
CA TYR A 166 -14.46 -0.36 9.07
C TYR A 166 -14.92 -1.59 9.87
N GLY A 167 -15.03 -2.75 9.22
CA GLY A 167 -15.42 -4.00 9.85
C GLY A 167 -14.41 -4.46 10.92
N SER A 168 -13.11 -4.36 10.62
CA SER A 168 -12.06 -4.62 11.61
C SER A 168 -12.16 -3.66 12.80
N GLY A 169 -12.41 -2.37 12.56
CA GLY A 169 -12.58 -1.38 13.63
C GLY A 169 -13.74 -1.70 14.57
N LEU A 170 -14.91 -2.05 14.01
CA LEU A 170 -16.07 -2.48 14.80
C LEU A 170 -15.80 -3.76 15.60
N SER A 171 -15.11 -4.74 14.99
CA SER A 171 -14.76 -5.99 15.68
C SER A 171 -13.80 -5.76 16.85
N ILE A 172 -12.88 -4.81 16.72
CA ILE A 172 -11.95 -4.43 17.78
C ILE A 172 -12.71 -3.72 18.90
N ALA A 173 -13.59 -2.77 18.58
CA ALA A 173 -14.43 -2.07 19.56
C ALA A 173 -15.31 -3.04 20.36
N ALA A 174 -16.01 -3.96 19.68
CA ALA A 174 -16.82 -4.98 20.33
C ALA A 174 -15.99 -5.96 21.19
N ALA A 175 -14.76 -6.26 20.78
CA ALA A 175 -13.84 -7.07 21.57
C ALA A 175 -13.40 -6.36 22.85
N PHE A 176 -13.20 -5.03 22.81
CA PHE A 176 -12.89 -4.24 24.01
C PHE A 176 -14.08 -4.08 24.96
N ASP A 177 -15.31 -4.00 24.45
CA ASP A 177 -16.52 -3.93 25.28
C ASP A 177 -16.79 -5.23 26.06
N THR A 178 -16.34 -6.36 25.53
CA THR A 178 -16.59 -7.70 26.09
C THR A 178 -15.38 -8.30 26.81
N SER A 179 -14.16 -7.87 26.51
CA SER A 179 -12.92 -8.48 27.04
C SER A 179 -12.17 -7.54 27.99
N ALA A 180 -12.08 -7.96 29.25
CA ALA A 180 -11.26 -7.35 30.30
C ALA A 180 -9.77 -7.74 30.25
N ALA A 181 -9.39 -8.71 29.41
CA ALA A 181 -8.06 -9.31 29.38
C ALA A 181 -7.16 -8.67 28.29
N THR A 182 -6.66 -7.46 28.53
CA THR A 182 -5.47 -6.97 27.82
C THR A 182 -4.30 -6.95 28.79
N SER A 183 -3.07 -7.02 28.29
CA SER A 183 -1.86 -7.06 29.13
C SER A 183 -1.68 -5.78 29.98
N PHE A 184 -2.47 -4.75 29.71
CA PHE A 184 -2.50 -3.47 30.42
C PHE A 184 -3.77 -3.29 31.29
N GLY A 185 -4.68 -4.27 31.31
CA GLY A 185 -5.89 -4.27 32.14
C GLY A 185 -5.62 -4.78 33.55
N CYS A 186 -6.26 -4.15 34.55
CA CYS A 186 -6.18 -4.58 35.95
C CYS A 186 -7.13 -5.74 36.32
N ALA A 187 -7.90 -6.25 35.36
CA ALA A 187 -8.85 -7.34 35.57
C ALA A 187 -8.23 -8.67 35.14
N ALA A 188 -8.22 -9.65 36.06
CA ALA A 188 -7.71 -10.99 35.78
C ALA A 188 -8.52 -11.64 34.64
N PRO A 189 -7.86 -12.36 33.71
CA PRO A 189 -8.56 -13.09 32.66
C PRO A 189 -9.38 -14.22 33.31
N VAL A 190 -10.70 -14.21 33.09
CA VAL A 190 -11.60 -15.35 33.40
C VAL A 190 -11.78 -16.22 32.17
#